data_AF-A0A8J8FTA8-F1
#
_entry.id   AF-A0A8J8FTA8-F1
#
_cell.length_a   1.000
_cell.length_b   1.000
_cell.length_c   1.000
_cell.angle_alpha   90.00
_cell.angle_beta   90.00
_cell.angle_gamma   90.00
#
_symmetry.space_group_name_H-M   'P 1'
#
loop_
_entity.id
_entity.type
_entity.pdbx_description
1 polymer ?
#
loop_
_entity_poly.entity_id
_entity_poly.type
_entity_poly.pdbx_seq_one_letter_code
_entity_poly.pdbx_strand_id
1 'polypeptide(L)'
;MIVPDSVLAKEYSLVMERAYAFEPIAGDLTKWRGFVPAISDEGEILVEIEIYLTDSFPETPPQVKIITPITHPNLTHDNFLEMRMLARWRSSYHLFQVIVETIRLFSKVPAKMIKTDAETIDPQNQLTPLTKQKEQLTIILEERKRELNEISSKKPSQVSNKILQQEKLKHIDDEILNVESEIFAIEQQFEDYEISSIEFAKKFYTLKKRLFLLEAKS
;
A
#
# COMPACT_ATOMS: atom_id res chain seq x y z
N MET A 1 17.25 5.42 11.73
CA MET A 1 17.94 4.57 10.73
C MET A 1 17.24 4.87 9.41
N ILE A 2 17.88 4.74 8.25
CA ILE A 2 17.18 5.03 6.98
C ILE A 2 16.60 3.72 6.47
N VAL A 3 15.33 3.72 6.03
CA VAL A 3 14.67 2.53 5.46
C VAL A 3 15.48 2.04 4.25
N PRO A 4 15.85 0.75 4.16
CA PRO A 4 16.66 0.26 3.04
C PRO A 4 15.93 0.40 1.70
N ASP A 5 16.66 0.81 0.65
CA ASP A 5 16.10 0.98 -0.70
C ASP A 5 15.46 -0.30 -1.26
N SER A 6 15.99 -1.47 -0.89
CA SER A 6 15.41 -2.76 -1.29
C SER A 6 14.00 -2.98 -0.72
N VAL A 7 13.77 -2.53 0.52
CA VAL A 7 12.45 -2.59 1.16
C VAL A 7 11.50 -1.62 0.47
N LEU A 8 11.94 -0.37 0.24
CA LEU A 8 11.12 0.65 -0.43
C LEU A 8 10.73 0.23 -1.85
N ALA A 9 11.66 -0.34 -2.62
CA ALA A 9 11.38 -0.85 -3.96
C ALA A 9 10.39 -2.02 -3.95
N LYS A 10 10.51 -2.93 -2.96
CA LYS A 10 9.56 -4.04 -2.78
C LYS A 10 8.16 -3.50 -2.46
N GLU A 11 8.03 -2.61 -1.48
CA GLU A 11 6.74 -2.01 -1.12
C GLU A 11 6.12 -1.26 -2.31
N TYR A 12 6.93 -0.51 -3.06
CA TYR A 12 6.46 0.17 -4.26
C TYR A 12 5.85 -0.79 -5.27
N SER A 13 6.53 -1.90 -5.58
CA SER A 13 6.01 -2.90 -6.50
C SER A 13 4.67 -3.51 -6.03
N LEU A 14 4.56 -3.81 -4.73
CA LEU A 14 3.36 -4.40 -4.14
C LEU A 14 2.17 -3.43 -4.16
N VAL A 15 2.40 -2.16 -3.84
CA VAL A 15 1.34 -1.13 -3.88
C VAL A 15 0.88 -0.90 -5.31
N MET A 16 1.79 -0.81 -6.28
CA MET A 16 1.42 -0.61 -7.68
C MET A 16 0.62 -1.78 -8.26
N GLU A 17 0.85 -3.01 -7.78
CA GLU A 17 0.12 -4.19 -8.23
C GLU A 17 -1.26 -4.34 -7.56
N ARG A 18 -1.38 -3.94 -6.28
CA ARG A 18 -2.52 -4.30 -5.43
C ARG A 18 -3.36 -3.12 -4.94
N ALA A 19 -2.86 -1.89 -5.02
CA ALA A 19 -3.48 -0.70 -4.45
C ALA A 19 -3.28 0.54 -5.35
N TYR A 20 -3.90 0.51 -6.53
CA TYR A 20 -3.78 1.53 -7.60
C TYR A 20 -4.17 2.97 -7.23
N ALA A 21 -4.85 3.18 -6.10
CA ALA A 21 -5.30 4.50 -5.66
C ALA A 21 -4.25 5.26 -4.82
N PHE A 22 -3.04 4.71 -4.68
CA PHE A 22 -1.97 5.28 -3.86
C PHE A 22 -0.71 5.54 -4.68
N GLU A 23 -0.10 6.71 -4.48
CA GLU A 23 1.12 7.15 -5.14
C GLU A 23 2.12 7.77 -4.14
N PRO A 24 3.44 7.71 -4.43
CA PRO A 24 4.44 8.34 -3.59
C PRO A 24 4.39 9.88 -3.71
N ILE A 25 4.52 10.58 -2.59
CA ILE A 25 4.46 12.05 -2.54
C ILE A 25 5.79 12.61 -3.05
N ALA A 26 5.75 13.33 -4.18
CA ALA A 26 6.93 13.95 -4.79
C ALA A 26 8.09 12.95 -5.08
N GLY A 27 7.74 11.69 -5.36
CA GLY A 27 8.71 10.61 -5.60
C GLY A 27 9.41 10.08 -4.34
N ASP A 28 9.04 10.55 -3.16
CA ASP A 28 9.52 10.03 -1.88
C ASP A 28 8.78 8.73 -1.53
N LEU A 29 9.47 7.59 -1.63
CA LEU A 29 8.89 6.27 -1.34
C LEU A 29 8.60 6.05 0.16
N THR A 30 9.00 6.97 1.03
CA THR A 30 8.65 6.93 2.46
C THR A 30 7.30 7.58 2.75
N LYS A 31 6.70 8.27 1.76
CA LYS A 31 5.44 8.99 1.92
C LYS A 31 4.49 8.65 0.80
N TRP A 32 3.30 8.23 1.16
CA TRP A 32 2.29 7.78 0.21
C TRP A 32 1.02 8.59 0.41
N ARG A 33 0.33 8.90 -0.68
CA ARG A 33 -0.97 9.56 -0.65
C ARG A 33 -1.95 8.82 -1.53
N GLY A 34 -3.19 8.73 -1.11
CA GLY A 34 -4.23 8.09 -1.90
C GLY A 34 -5.62 8.37 -1.38
N PHE A 35 -6.60 7.76 -2.03
CA PHE A 35 -8.02 7.88 -1.68
C PHE A 35 -8.59 6.51 -1.32
N VAL A 36 -9.41 6.48 -0.28
CA VAL A 36 -10.19 5.30 0.08
C VAL A 36 -11.69 5.63 0.13
N PRO A 37 -12.56 4.71 -0.30
CA PRO A 37 -13.99 4.85 -0.09
C PRO A 37 -14.33 4.68 1.39
N ALA A 38 -15.22 5.53 1.88
CA ALA A 38 -15.78 5.44 3.23
C ALA A 38 -17.29 5.60 3.21
N ILE A 39 -17.97 4.87 4.08
CA ILE A 39 -19.41 5.03 4.28
C ILE A 39 -19.64 6.23 5.20
N SER A 40 -20.57 7.10 4.84
CA SER A 40 -21.03 8.21 5.68
C SER A 40 -22.55 8.21 5.81
N ASP A 41 -23.07 9.03 6.71
CA ASP A 41 -24.52 9.22 6.90
C ASP A 41 -25.21 9.75 5.62
N GLU A 42 -24.47 10.42 4.72
CA GLU A 42 -24.97 11.03 3.48
C GLU A 42 -24.67 10.17 2.23
N GLY A 43 -24.01 9.02 2.38
CA GLY A 43 -23.61 8.13 1.29
C GLY A 43 -22.13 7.78 1.29
N GLU A 44 -21.62 7.27 0.17
CA GLU A 44 -20.20 6.96 0.00
C GLU A 44 -19.39 8.22 -0.29
N ILE A 45 -18.32 8.43 0.47
CA ILE A 45 -17.38 9.55 0.32
C ILE A 45 -15.98 9.03 0.04
N LEU A 46 -15.16 9.82 -0.66
CA LEU A 46 -13.74 9.53 -0.80
C LEU A 46 -12.96 10.28 0.28
N VAL A 47 -12.17 9.53 1.04
CA VAL A 47 -11.31 10.06 2.10
C VAL A 47 -9.86 10.03 1.60
N GLU A 48 -9.24 11.20 1.58
CA GLU A 48 -7.82 11.38 1.27
C GLU A 48 -6.97 10.99 2.49
N ILE A 49 -5.96 10.17 2.25
CA ILE A 49 -5.11 9.55 3.26
C ILE A 49 -3.66 9.73 2.88
N GLU A 50 -2.82 10.01 3.88
CA GLU A 50 -1.38 9.94 3.78
C GLU A 50 -0.82 8.84 4.67
N ILE A 51 0.15 8.09 4.15
CA ILE A 51 0.86 7.04 4.89
C ILE A 51 2.33 7.40 4.94
N TYR A 52 2.88 7.43 6.15
CA TYR A 52 4.28 7.76 6.42
C TYR A 52 5.00 6.53 6.93
N LEU A 53 6.06 6.11 6.22
CA LEU A 53 6.97 5.07 6.70
C LEU A 53 7.90 5.70 7.73
N THR A 54 8.02 5.06 8.89
CA THR A 54 8.95 5.47 9.94
C THR A 54 10.39 5.07 9.56
N ASP A 55 11.37 5.74 10.15
CA ASP A 55 12.80 5.41 10.03
C ASP A 55 13.16 3.95 10.38
N SER A 56 12.31 3.29 11.16
CA SER A 56 12.49 1.91 11.61
C SER A 56 11.48 0.97 10.96
N PHE A 57 11.01 1.28 9.74
CA PHE A 57 10.20 0.36 8.94
C PHE A 57 11.11 -0.69 8.28
N PRO A 58 10.72 -1.99 8.25
CA PRO A 58 9.42 -2.56 8.62
C PRO A 58 9.28 -3.00 10.08
N GLU A 59 10.24 -2.75 10.96
CA GLU A 59 10.18 -3.19 12.36
C GLU A 59 9.09 -2.45 13.17
N THR A 60 8.78 -1.22 12.77
CA THR A 60 7.72 -0.38 13.35
C THR A 60 6.65 -0.06 12.32
N PRO A 61 5.38 0.11 12.75
CA PRO A 61 4.28 0.38 11.83
C PRO A 61 4.43 1.73 11.15
N PRO A 62 3.90 1.87 9.92
CA PRO A 62 3.73 3.18 9.32
C PRO A 62 2.66 3.99 10.08
N GLN A 63 2.68 5.31 9.90
CA GLN A 63 1.66 6.21 10.43
C GLN A 63 0.66 6.54 9.33
N VAL A 64 -0.63 6.35 9.60
CA VAL A 64 -1.71 6.65 8.65
C VAL A 64 -2.42 7.91 9.12
N LYS A 65 -2.41 8.96 8.32
CA LYS A 65 -3.01 10.26 8.62
C LYS A 65 -4.17 10.53 7.65
N ILE A 66 -5.29 10.98 8.18
CA ILE A 66 -6.43 11.40 7.37
C ILE A 66 -6.33 12.89 7.07
N ILE A 67 -6.43 13.23 5.79
CA ILE A 67 -6.37 14.62 5.31
C ILE A 67 -7.76 15.21 5.18
N THR A 68 -8.72 14.43 4.69
CA THR A 68 -10.11 14.87 4.60
C THR A 68 -10.68 15.15 6.00
N PRO A 69 -11.35 16.30 6.21
CA PRO A 69 -11.89 16.67 7.52
C PRO A 69 -13.11 15.79 7.89
N ILE A 70 -12.83 14.65 8.53
CA ILE A 70 -13.85 13.71 9.01
C ILE A 70 -13.68 13.45 10.51
N THR A 71 -14.78 13.06 11.15
CA THR A 71 -14.79 12.47 12.49
C THR A 71 -15.03 10.97 12.35
N HIS A 72 -14.18 10.17 12.99
CA HIS A 72 -14.31 8.73 12.99
C HIS A 72 -13.83 8.17 14.35
N PRO A 73 -14.44 7.10 14.91
CA PRO A 73 -14.08 6.58 16.23
C PRO A 73 -12.63 6.13 16.38
N ASN A 74 -12.01 5.72 15.27
CA ASN A 74 -10.61 5.28 15.21
C ASN A 74 -9.63 6.41 14.83
N LEU A 75 -10.01 7.67 14.96
CA LEU A 75 -9.10 8.79 14.74
C LEU A 75 -8.67 9.45 16.05
N THR A 76 -7.38 9.72 16.15
CA THR A 76 -6.82 10.58 17.20
C THR A 76 -7.19 12.04 16.96
N HIS A 77 -6.94 12.89 17.97
CA HIS A 77 -7.09 14.34 17.84
C HIS A 77 -6.22 14.96 16.74
N ASP A 78 -5.13 14.30 16.35
CA ASP A 78 -4.20 14.74 15.31
C ASP A 78 -4.50 14.12 13.92
N ASN A 79 -5.70 13.52 13.77
CA ASN A 79 -6.16 12.81 12.57
C ASN A 79 -5.31 11.59 12.18
N PHE A 80 -4.61 10.97 13.13
CA PHE A 80 -3.96 9.68 12.89
C PHE A 80 -4.93 8.53 13.12
N LEU A 81 -4.84 7.51 12.29
CA LEU A 81 -5.71 6.34 12.35
C LEU A 81 -5.18 5.32 13.36
N GLU A 82 -6.02 4.95 14.31
CA GLU A 82 -5.77 3.90 15.29
C GLU A 82 -6.44 2.60 14.84
N MET A 83 -5.65 1.73 14.21
CA MET A 83 -6.09 0.39 13.80
C MET A 83 -5.44 -0.70 14.64
N ARG A 84 -6.15 -1.81 14.84
CA ARG A 84 -5.61 -2.98 15.53
C ARG A 84 -4.33 -3.50 14.86
N MET A 85 -4.29 -3.54 13.53
CA MET A 85 -3.10 -3.94 12.76
C MET A 85 -1.88 -3.08 13.11
N LEU A 86 -2.04 -1.76 13.23
CA LEU A 86 -0.95 -0.84 13.59
C LEU A 86 -0.52 -1.03 15.05
N ALA A 87 -1.46 -1.29 15.96
CA ALA A 87 -1.15 -1.58 17.36
C ALA A 87 -0.47 -2.94 17.57
N ARG A 88 -0.74 -3.92 16.70
CA ARG A 88 -0.17 -5.28 16.72
C ARG A 88 0.71 -5.53 15.49
N TRP A 89 1.51 -4.54 15.16
CA TRP A 89 2.34 -4.55 13.97
C TRP A 89 3.29 -5.76 13.92
N ARG A 90 3.50 -6.28 12.70
CA ARG A 90 4.48 -7.31 12.41
C ARG A 90 5.29 -6.84 11.21
N SER A 91 6.61 -7.08 11.25
CA SER A 91 7.50 -6.70 10.14
C SER A 91 7.26 -7.47 8.84
N SER A 92 6.47 -8.55 8.90
CA SER A 92 5.97 -9.25 7.72
C SER A 92 4.77 -8.56 7.06
N TYR A 93 4.23 -7.50 7.66
CA TYR A 93 3.13 -6.76 7.05
C TYR A 93 3.65 -5.73 6.05
N HIS A 94 2.88 -5.58 4.96
CA HIS A 94 3.21 -4.72 3.83
C HIS A 94 2.29 -3.51 3.77
N LEU A 95 2.74 -2.46 3.08
CA LEU A 95 2.00 -1.20 2.93
C LEU A 95 0.64 -1.39 2.27
N PHE A 96 0.53 -2.28 1.27
CA PHE A 96 -0.76 -2.58 0.63
C PHE A 96 -1.76 -3.21 1.61
N GLN A 97 -1.31 -3.96 2.61
CA GLN A 97 -2.19 -4.55 3.63
C GLN A 97 -2.73 -3.47 4.56
N VAL A 98 -1.92 -2.45 4.88
CA VAL A 98 -2.37 -1.26 5.63
C VAL A 98 -3.47 -0.53 4.85
N ILE A 99 -3.30 -0.38 3.54
CA ILE A 99 -4.32 0.23 2.66
C ILE A 99 -5.61 -0.60 2.67
N VAL A 100 -5.53 -1.92 2.48
CA VAL A 100 -6.69 -2.82 2.50
C VAL A 100 -7.42 -2.77 3.83
N GLU A 101 -6.68 -2.79 4.95
CA GLU A 101 -7.28 -2.73 6.28
C GLU A 101 -7.94 -1.37 6.54
N THR A 102 -7.37 -0.29 6.00
CA THR A 102 -7.97 1.05 6.07
C THR A 102 -9.30 1.10 5.30
N ILE A 103 -9.35 0.55 4.08
CA ILE A 103 -10.60 0.45 3.29
C ILE A 103 -11.66 -0.34 4.07
N ARG A 104 -11.26 -1.46 4.68
CA ARG A 104 -12.15 -2.29 5.48
C ARG A 104 -12.68 -1.56 6.71
N LEU A 105 -11.83 -0.80 7.40
CA LEU A 105 -12.24 -0.03 8.56
C LEU A 105 -13.36 0.94 8.19
N PHE A 106 -13.17 1.70 7.11
CA PHE A 106 -14.13 2.68 6.61
C PHE A 106 -15.39 2.09 5.98
N SER A 107 -15.37 0.80 5.60
CA SER A 107 -16.58 0.09 5.17
C SER A 107 -17.41 -0.48 6.33
N LYS A 108 -16.81 -0.63 7.52
CA LYS A 108 -17.49 -1.17 8.72
C LYS A 108 -18.01 -0.09 9.65
N VAL A 109 -17.29 1.02 9.77
CA VAL A 109 -17.61 2.10 10.70
C VAL A 109 -17.81 3.39 9.89
N PRO A 110 -19.00 4.01 9.96
CA PRO A 110 -19.27 5.19 9.15
C PRO A 110 -18.48 6.41 9.65
N ALA A 111 -17.94 7.17 8.70
CA ALA A 111 -17.29 8.45 8.94
C ALA A 111 -18.31 9.60 8.90
N LYS A 112 -18.11 10.62 9.74
CA LYS A 112 -18.92 11.84 9.75
C LYS A 112 -18.14 12.99 9.14
N MET A 113 -18.67 13.58 8.07
CA MET A 113 -18.06 14.75 7.44
C MET A 113 -18.16 15.95 8.38
N ILE A 114 -17.03 16.59 8.67
CA ILE A 114 -17.04 17.90 9.30
C ILE A 114 -17.31 18.88 8.18
N LYS A 115 -18.49 19.53 8.20
CA LYS A 115 -18.82 20.63 7.29
C LYS A 115 -17.81 21.73 7.53
N THR A 116 -16.74 21.70 6.75
CA THR A 116 -15.78 22.78 6.70
C THR A 116 -16.40 23.78 5.74
N ASP A 117 -16.67 24.98 6.22
CA ASP A 117 -17.20 26.05 5.37
C ASP A 117 -16.28 26.15 4.15
N ALA A 118 -16.82 25.81 2.99
CA ALA A 118 -16.04 25.73 1.77
C ALA A 118 -15.46 27.12 1.50
N GLU A 119 -14.15 27.28 1.70
CA GLU A 119 -13.45 28.41 1.12
C GLU A 119 -13.71 28.35 -0.39
N THR A 120 -14.23 29.45 -0.92
CA THR A 120 -14.58 29.59 -2.32
C THR A 120 -13.29 29.65 -3.13
N ILE A 121 -12.76 28.48 -3.47
CA ILE A 121 -11.58 28.40 -4.32
C ILE A 121 -11.99 28.78 -5.73
N ASP A 122 -11.41 29.87 -6.23
CA ASP A 122 -11.61 30.38 -7.58
C ASP A 122 -11.18 29.32 -8.63
N PRO A 123 -12.12 28.79 -9.44
CA PRO A 123 -11.84 27.76 -10.45
C PRO A 123 -10.76 28.17 -11.46
N GLN A 124 -10.52 29.48 -11.67
CA GLN A 124 -9.52 29.95 -12.63
C GLN A 124 -8.07 29.79 -12.13
N ASN A 125 -7.85 29.83 -10.81
CA ASN A 125 -6.52 29.68 -10.22
C ASN A 125 -6.01 28.23 -10.23
N GLN A 126 -6.88 27.24 -10.42
CA GLN A 126 -6.50 25.83 -10.53
C GLN A 126 -6.20 25.39 -11.97
N LEU A 127 -6.81 26.02 -12.97
CA LEU A 127 -6.71 25.57 -14.36
C LEU A 127 -5.31 25.78 -14.97
N THR A 128 -4.61 26.83 -14.55
CA THR A 128 -3.29 27.22 -15.07
C THR A 128 -2.14 26.31 -14.61
N PRO A 129 -2.06 25.87 -13.34
CA PRO A 129 -1.12 24.83 -12.91
C PRO A 129 -1.35 23.48 -13.61
N LEU A 130 -2.61 23.06 -13.75
CA LEU A 130 -3.00 21.79 -14.36
C LEU A 130 -2.66 21.71 -15.86
N THR A 131 -2.84 22.81 -16.60
CA THR A 131 -2.44 22.88 -18.01
C THR A 131 -0.92 22.80 -18.17
N LYS A 132 -0.14 23.46 -17.30
CA LYS A 132 1.32 23.35 -17.30
C LYS A 132 1.83 21.94 -16.97
N GLN A 133 1.21 21.26 -16.00
CA GLN A 133 1.55 19.87 -15.68
C GLN A 133 1.26 18.92 -16.85
N LYS A 134 0.14 19.11 -17.55
CA LYS A 134 -0.20 18.30 -18.73
C LYS A 134 0.84 18.43 -19.84
N GLU A 135 1.30 19.65 -20.12
CA GLU A 135 2.34 19.90 -21.13
C GLU A 135 3.70 19.28 -20.74
N GLN A 136 4.08 19.37 -19.47
CA GLN A 136 5.30 18.73 -18.97
C GLN A 136 5.23 17.20 -19.07
N LEU A 137 4.10 16.59 -18.71
CA LEU A 137 3.90 15.14 -18.81
C LEU A 137 3.98 14.65 -20.26
N THR A 138 3.47 15.42 -21.23
CA THR A 138 3.60 15.05 -22.64
C THR A 138 5.05 15.04 -23.11
N ILE A 139 5.88 15.97 -22.66
CA ILE A 139 7.31 16.01 -22.99
C ILE A 139 8.04 14.79 -22.40
N ILE A 140 7.79 14.48 -21.13
CA ILE A 140 8.40 13.33 -20.44
C ILE A 140 8.00 12.00 -21.12
N LEU A 141 6.74 11.86 -21.52
CA LEU A 141 6.26 10.67 -22.23
C LEU A 141 6.96 10.45 -23.57
N GLU A 142 7.22 11.53 -24.32
CA GLU A 142 7.96 11.43 -25.58
C GLU A 142 9.44 11.07 -25.36
N GLU A 143 10.05 11.61 -24.32
CA GLU A 143 11.45 11.31 -23.96
C GLU A 143 11.61 9.84 -23.53
N ARG A 144 10.73 9.34 -22.64
CA ARG A 144 10.73 7.93 -22.22
C ARG A 144 10.44 6.95 -23.35
N LYS A 145 9.60 7.34 -24.32
CA LYS A 145 9.37 6.52 -25.53
C LYS A 145 10.62 6.42 -26.40
N ARG A 146 11.47 7.46 -26.47
CA ARG A 146 12.75 7.40 -27.18
C ARG A 146 13.74 6.47 -26.46
N GLU A 147 13.85 6.59 -25.13
CA GLU A 147 14.70 5.70 -24.32
C GLU A 147 14.32 4.21 -24.49
N LEU A 148 13.02 3.89 -24.48
CA LEU A 148 12.55 2.52 -24.69
C LEU A 148 12.91 1.96 -26.06
N ASN A 149 12.83 2.80 -27.11
CA ASN A 149 13.23 2.39 -28.46
C ASN A 149 14.74 2.15 -28.57
N GLU A 150 15.56 2.93 -27.86
CA GLU A 150 17.01 2.72 -27.79
C GLU A 150 17.37 1.43 -27.03
N ILE A 151 16.68 1.12 -25.94
CA ILE A 151 16.87 -0.12 -25.16
C ILE A 151 16.40 -1.34 -25.96
N SER A 152 15.29 -1.23 -26.69
CA SER A 152 14.76 -2.28 -27.58
C SER A 152 15.74 -2.66 -28.71
N SER A 153 16.59 -1.72 -29.14
CA SER A 153 17.62 -1.96 -30.18
C SER A 153 18.87 -2.69 -29.70
N LYS A 154 19.08 -2.81 -28.38
CA LYS A 154 20.20 -3.56 -27.79
C LYS A 154 19.77 -5.02 -27.57
N LYS A 155 20.24 -5.92 -28.44
CA LYS A 155 20.10 -7.37 -28.27
C LYS A 155 20.62 -7.80 -26.89
N PRO A 156 19.87 -8.59 -26.10
CA PRO A 156 20.41 -9.20 -24.90
C PRO A 156 21.31 -10.39 -25.28
N SER A 157 22.62 -10.16 -25.25
CA SER A 157 23.62 -11.22 -25.29
C SER A 157 23.81 -11.85 -23.91
N GLN A 158 23.47 -13.14 -23.83
CA GLN A 158 23.94 -14.18 -22.91
C GLN A 158 23.94 -13.89 -21.40
N VAL A 159 22.88 -14.36 -20.70
CA VAL A 159 22.95 -14.66 -19.25
C VAL A 159 22.08 -15.89 -18.93
N SER A 160 22.44 -17.10 -19.37
CA SER A 160 21.51 -18.25 -19.23
C SER A 160 21.53 -18.98 -17.87
N ASN A 161 22.47 -18.68 -16.96
CA ASN A 161 22.55 -19.38 -15.66
C ASN A 161 22.26 -18.52 -14.43
N LYS A 162 22.61 -17.21 -14.45
CA LYS A 162 22.20 -16.27 -13.38
C LYS A 162 20.70 -15.98 -13.41
N ILE A 163 20.09 -15.92 -14.61
CA ILE A 163 18.65 -15.70 -14.77
C ILE A 163 17.86 -16.84 -14.12
N LEU A 164 18.24 -18.10 -14.36
CA LEU A 164 17.53 -19.25 -13.80
C LEU A 164 17.59 -19.31 -12.26
N GLN A 165 18.70 -18.90 -11.65
CA GLN A 165 18.81 -18.81 -10.19
C GLN A 165 17.98 -17.64 -9.64
N GLN A 166 17.98 -16.49 -10.32
CA GLN A 166 17.15 -15.35 -9.96
C GLN A 166 15.65 -15.64 -10.10
N GLU A 167 15.24 -16.37 -11.13
CA GLU A 167 13.85 -16.81 -11.32
C GLU A 167 13.41 -17.78 -10.23
N LYS A 168 14.29 -18.71 -9.81
CA LYS A 168 14.00 -19.60 -8.69
C LYS A 168 13.83 -18.85 -7.37
N LEU A 169 14.70 -17.88 -7.10
CA LEU A 169 14.58 -17.03 -5.90
C LEU A 169 13.30 -16.20 -5.94
N LYS A 170 13.00 -15.55 -7.07
CA LYS A 170 11.74 -14.82 -7.26
C LYS A 170 10.52 -15.71 -7.03
N HIS A 171 10.52 -16.92 -7.56
CA HIS A 171 9.41 -17.86 -7.36
C HIS A 171 9.25 -18.25 -5.88
N ILE A 172 10.34 -18.39 -5.13
CA ILE A 172 10.27 -18.64 -3.68
C ILE A 172 9.73 -17.41 -2.95
N ASP A 173 10.20 -16.21 -3.30
CA ASP A 173 9.73 -14.96 -2.70
C ASP A 173 8.23 -14.70 -2.99
N ASP A 174 7.77 -15.00 -4.20
CA ASP A 174 6.36 -14.93 -4.60
C ASP A 174 5.51 -15.95 -3.82
N GLU A 175 6.02 -17.16 -3.62
CA GLU A 175 5.36 -18.17 -2.78
C GLU A 175 5.28 -17.73 -1.31
N ILE A 176 6.36 -17.15 -0.77
CA ILE A 176 6.38 -16.59 0.59
C ILE A 176 5.31 -15.52 0.71
N LEU A 177 5.29 -14.54 -0.20
CA LEU A 177 4.31 -13.46 -0.22
C LEU A 177 2.87 -13.98 -0.32
N ASN A 178 2.63 -15.02 -1.11
CA ASN A 178 1.32 -15.66 -1.20
C ASN A 178 0.91 -16.30 0.12
N VAL A 179 1.81 -17.03 0.78
CA VAL A 179 1.52 -17.63 2.09
C VAL A 179 1.30 -16.56 3.16
N GLU A 180 2.08 -15.49 3.16
CA GLU A 180 1.88 -14.34 4.07
C GLU A 180 0.53 -13.66 3.82
N SER A 181 0.14 -13.51 2.56
CA SER A 181 -1.18 -12.97 2.17
C SER A 181 -2.32 -13.89 2.62
N GLU A 182 -2.16 -15.22 2.51
CA GLU A 182 -3.13 -16.20 3.02
C GLU A 182 -3.22 -16.16 4.55
N ILE A 183 -2.08 -16.04 5.26
CA ILE A 183 -2.04 -15.88 6.72
C ILE A 183 -2.81 -14.62 7.12
N PHE A 184 -2.55 -13.51 6.45
CA PHE A 184 -3.25 -12.25 6.71
C PHE A 184 -4.76 -12.40 6.50
N ALA A 185 -5.18 -13.04 5.41
CA ALA A 185 -6.60 -13.27 5.12
C ALA A 185 -7.30 -14.11 6.20
N ILE A 186 -6.66 -15.20 6.68
CA ILE A 186 -7.28 -16.02 7.74
C ILE A 186 -7.32 -15.32 9.10
N GLU A 187 -6.34 -14.45 9.39
CA GLU A 187 -6.37 -13.60 10.59
C GLU A 187 -7.57 -12.65 10.51
N GLN A 188 -7.80 -12.04 9.34
CA GLN A 188 -8.97 -11.21 9.08
C GLN A 188 -10.29 -11.96 9.26
N GLN A 189 -10.41 -13.17 8.69
CA GLN A 189 -11.61 -14.01 8.80
C GLN A 189 -11.90 -14.37 10.26
N PHE A 190 -10.86 -14.68 11.03
CA PHE A 190 -11.01 -15.01 12.45
C PHE A 190 -11.43 -13.80 13.28
N GLU A 191 -10.85 -12.63 13.01
CA GLU A 191 -11.23 -11.39 13.69
C GLU A 191 -12.68 -10.96 13.39
N ASP A 192 -13.20 -11.33 12.24
CA ASP A 192 -14.60 -11.10 11.85
C ASP A 192 -15.57 -12.17 12.35
N TYR A 193 -15.08 -13.14 13.10
CA TYR A 193 -15.85 -14.30 13.56
C TYR A 193 -16.45 -15.12 12.40
N GLU A 194 -15.86 -15.05 11.20
CA GLU A 194 -16.27 -15.85 10.04
C GLU A 194 -15.82 -17.31 10.16
N ILE A 195 -14.74 -17.55 10.90
CA ILE A 195 -14.20 -18.88 11.16
C ILE A 195 -14.05 -19.15 12.65
N SER A 196 -14.21 -20.42 13.04
CA SER A 196 -14.05 -20.84 14.43
C SER A 196 -12.59 -20.81 14.88
N SER A 197 -12.34 -20.76 16.19
CA SER A 197 -10.99 -20.82 16.77
C SER A 197 -10.23 -22.10 16.40
N ILE A 198 -10.92 -23.22 16.28
CA ILE A 198 -10.35 -24.51 15.89
C ILE A 198 -9.93 -24.49 14.41
N GLU A 199 -10.77 -23.94 13.53
CA GLU A 199 -10.45 -23.81 12.11
C GLU A 199 -9.29 -22.83 11.87
N PHE A 200 -9.31 -21.69 12.56
CA PHE A 200 -8.22 -20.72 12.53
C PHE A 200 -6.90 -21.38 12.96
N ALA A 201 -6.86 -22.05 14.12
CA ALA A 201 -5.65 -22.70 14.61
C ALA A 201 -5.07 -23.73 13.62
N LYS A 202 -5.94 -24.56 13.02
CA LYS A 202 -5.53 -25.57 12.02
C LYS A 202 -4.94 -24.93 10.76
N LYS A 203 -5.66 -23.96 10.16
CA LYS A 203 -5.21 -23.26 8.95
C LYS A 203 -3.94 -22.47 9.22
N PHE A 204 -3.91 -21.70 10.30
CA PHE A 204 -2.76 -20.88 10.71
C PHE A 204 -1.51 -21.70 10.93
N TYR A 205 -1.59 -22.81 11.66
CA TYR A 205 -0.43 -23.68 11.89
C TYR A 205 0.09 -24.30 10.59
N THR A 206 -0.81 -24.70 9.69
CA THR A 206 -0.45 -25.27 8.39
C THR A 206 0.29 -24.25 7.54
N LEU A 207 -0.22 -23.02 7.45
CA LEU A 207 0.41 -21.94 6.69
C LEU A 207 1.73 -21.49 7.31
N LYS A 208 1.82 -21.37 8.65
CA LYS A 208 3.07 -21.05 9.33
C LYS A 208 4.15 -22.11 9.13
N LYS A 209 3.78 -23.39 9.15
CA LYS A 209 4.71 -24.47 8.82
C LYS A 209 5.20 -24.38 7.37
N ARG A 210 4.29 -24.08 6.43
CA ARG A 210 4.66 -23.89 5.01
C ARG A 210 5.61 -22.70 4.84
N LEU A 211 5.31 -21.56 5.48
CA LEU A 211 6.15 -20.37 5.46
C LEU A 211 7.57 -20.67 5.95
N PHE A 212 7.70 -21.32 7.10
CA PHE A 212 8.99 -21.72 7.66
C PHE A 212 9.82 -22.60 6.71
N LEU A 213 9.16 -23.53 5.99
CA LEU A 213 9.83 -24.38 5.01
C LEU A 213 10.25 -23.65 3.74
N LEU A 214 9.61 -22.53 3.39
CA LEU A 214 9.97 -21.69 2.25
C LEU A 214 11.08 -20.72 2.61
N GLU A 215 11.02 -20.10 3.79
CA GLU A 215 12.08 -19.25 4.34
C GLU A 215 13.40 -20.02 4.49
N ALA A 216 13.35 -21.30 4.85
CA ALA A 216 14.55 -22.16 4.92
C ALA A 216 15.16 -22.51 3.55
N LYS A 217 14.47 -22.22 2.44
CA LYS A 217 14.92 -22.50 1.06
C LYS A 217 15.36 -21.25 0.30
N SER A 218 14.99 -20.05 0.79
CA SER A 218 15.45 -18.75 0.30
C SER A 218 16.88 -18.50 0.79
#